data_AF-A0A836XCG1-F1
#
_entry.id   AF-A0A836XCG1-F1
#
_cell.length_a   1.000
_cell.length_b   1.000
_cell.length_c   1.000
_cell.angle_alpha   90.00
_cell.angle_beta   90.00
_cell.angle_gamma   90.00
#
_symmetry.space_group_name_H-M   'P 1'
#
loop_
_entity.id
_entity.type
_entity.pdbx_description
1 polymer ?
#
loop_
_entity_poly.entity_id
_entity_poly.type
_entity_poly.pdbx_seq_one_letter_code
_entity_poly.pdbx_strand_id
1 'polypeptide(L)'
;MERLINIDRRIIFVFVFLGVAIPLLVDIHLPIKPTPTVRSVYDEIERISIEDPDRPVLVSFSYGASTVPEMVPMTRAILRHLFSRGRKVVGICLWPEAVGIAQPIMDELAAEFGMKYGTDYVNYQTGTDL
;
A
#
# COMPACT_ATOMS: atom_id res chain seq x y z
N MET A 1 7.23 47.86 16.21
CA MET A 1 7.70 46.50 15.88
C MET A 1 8.64 45.92 16.95
N GLU A 2 8.41 46.15 18.25
CA GLU A 2 9.28 45.62 19.33
C GLU A 2 8.60 44.56 20.22
N ARG A 3 7.26 44.46 20.20
CA ARG A 3 6.51 43.53 21.06
C ARG A 3 6.52 42.06 20.60
N LEU A 4 6.99 41.79 19.38
CA LEU A 4 7.17 40.42 18.86
C LEU A 4 8.54 39.82 19.22
N ILE A 5 9.51 40.65 19.62
CA ILE A 5 10.89 40.20 19.88
C ILE A 5 11.10 39.80 21.35
N ASN A 6 10.25 40.26 22.28
CA ASN A 6 10.36 40.00 23.72
C ASN A 6 9.46 38.87 24.23
N ILE A 7 8.95 38.00 23.33
CA ILE A 7 8.19 36.82 23.75
C ILE A 7 9.16 35.79 24.33
N ASP A 8 8.92 35.37 25.58
CA ASP A 8 9.69 34.32 26.23
C ASP A 8 9.64 33.03 25.39
N ARG A 9 10.81 32.51 25.01
CA ARG A 9 10.97 31.25 24.27
C ARG A 9 10.16 30.10 24.86
N ARG A 10 9.92 30.09 26.17
CA ARG A 10 9.10 29.09 26.86
C ARG A 10 7.66 29.08 26.36
N ILE A 11 7.08 30.25 26.10
CA ILE A 11 5.72 30.39 25.58
C ILE A 11 5.67 29.84 24.16
N ILE A 12 6.68 30.12 23.33
CA ILE A 12 6.79 29.55 21.97
C ILE A 12 6.86 28.02 22.04
N PHE A 13 7.68 27.44 22.94
CA PHE A 13 7.75 25.99 23.11
C PHE A 13 6.45 25.38 23.61
N VAL A 14 5.70 26.06 24.48
CA VAL A 14 4.37 25.59 24.91
C VAL A 14 3.39 25.60 23.74
N PHE A 15 3.37 26.64 22.90
CA PHE A 15 2.51 26.66 21.71
C PHE A 15 2.89 25.61 20.68
N VAL A 16 4.19 25.40 20.43
CA VAL A 16 4.67 24.32 19.56
C VAL A 16 4.29 22.95 20.14
N PHE A 17 4.50 22.74 21.44
CA PHE A 17 4.14 21.52 22.13
C PHE A 17 2.64 21.23 22.03
N LEU A 18 1.79 22.21 22.35
CA LEU A 18 0.35 22.06 22.22
C LEU A 18 -0.07 21.86 20.75
N GLY A 19 0.58 22.53 19.81
CA GLY A 19 0.33 22.37 18.37
C GLY A 19 0.61 20.95 17.85
N VAL A 20 1.55 20.22 18.44
CA VAL A 20 1.84 18.81 18.09
C VAL A 20 1.08 17.83 18.98
N ALA A 21 0.90 18.13 20.26
CA ALA A 21 0.21 17.26 21.22
C ALA A 21 -1.29 17.16 20.94
N ILE A 22 -1.95 18.25 20.50
CA ILE A 22 -3.38 18.24 20.23
C ILE A 22 -3.73 17.28 19.07
N PRO A 23 -3.11 17.35 17.87
CA PRO A 23 -3.36 16.38 16.79
C PRO A 23 -3.00 14.93 17.13
N LEU A 24 -2.11 14.72 18.10
CA LEU A 24 -1.73 13.37 18.55
C LEU A 24 -2.74 12.78 19.55
N LEU A 25 -3.37 13.62 20.38
CA LEU A 25 -4.38 13.22 21.36
C LEU A 25 -5.81 13.19 20.80
N VAL A 26 -6.04 13.93 19.71
CA VAL A 26 -7.34 14.01 19.05
C VAL A 26 -7.25 13.30 17.70
N ASP A 27 -7.98 12.20 17.53
CA ASP A 27 -8.07 11.49 16.25
C ASP A 27 -8.80 12.36 15.21
N ILE A 28 -8.02 13.08 14.40
CA ILE A 28 -8.56 13.84 13.26
C ILE A 28 -8.93 12.84 12.16
N HIS A 29 -10.20 12.47 12.12
CA HIS A 29 -10.76 11.65 11.05
C HIS A 29 -10.97 12.51 9.80
N LEU A 30 -9.97 12.58 8.93
CA LEU A 30 -10.11 13.19 7.61
C LEU A 30 -10.95 12.26 6.72
N PRO A 31 -12.12 12.71 6.20
CA PRO A 31 -12.92 11.89 5.30
C PRO A 31 -12.20 11.73 3.95
N ILE A 32 -11.53 10.60 3.77
CA ILE A 32 -10.87 10.24 2.50
C ILE A 32 -11.96 9.78 1.53
N LYS A 33 -12.29 10.63 0.55
CA LYS A 33 -13.19 10.25 -0.54
C LYS A 33 -12.38 9.56 -1.65
N PRO A 34 -12.78 8.37 -2.12
CA PRO A 34 -12.09 7.73 -3.23
C PRO A 34 -12.22 8.56 -4.50
N THR A 35 -11.10 8.75 -5.19
CA THR A 35 -11.08 9.44 -6.48
C THR A 35 -11.70 8.55 -7.56
N PRO A 36 -12.11 9.12 -8.71
CA PRO A 36 -12.64 8.33 -9.83
C PRO A 36 -11.70 7.21 -10.27
N THR A 37 -10.39 7.45 -10.27
CA THR A 37 -9.36 6.46 -10.63
C THR A 37 -9.28 5.30 -9.64
N VAL A 38 -9.38 5.56 -8.34
CA VAL A 38 -9.40 4.49 -7.32
C VAL A 38 -10.65 3.64 -7.49
N ARG A 39 -11.80 4.28 -7.73
CA ARG A 39 -13.07 3.58 -7.94
C ARG A 39 -13.03 2.72 -9.20
N SER A 40 -12.48 3.22 -10.31
CA SER A 40 -12.39 2.43 -11.54
C SER A 40 -11.53 1.18 -11.37
N VAL A 41 -10.43 1.25 -10.63
CA VAL A 41 -9.59 0.06 -10.35
C VAL A 41 -10.35 -0.94 -9.48
N TYR A 42 -11.05 -0.47 -8.45
CA TYR A 42 -11.88 -1.33 -7.61
C TYR A 42 -12.96 -2.04 -8.44
N ASP A 43 -13.76 -1.27 -9.19
CA ASP A 43 -14.85 -1.80 -10.01
C ASP A 43 -14.35 -2.75 -11.10
N GLU A 44 -13.15 -2.50 -11.65
CA GLU A 44 -12.50 -3.42 -12.60
C GLU A 44 -12.19 -4.76 -11.95
N ILE A 45 -11.60 -4.77 -10.75
CA ILE A 45 -11.28 -6.01 -10.05
C ILE A 45 -12.57 -6.78 -9.69
N GLU A 46 -13.62 -6.07 -9.27
CA GLU A 46 -14.95 -6.65 -9.04
C GLU A 46 -15.53 -7.26 -10.32
N ARG A 47 -15.46 -6.52 -11.44
CA ARG A 47 -16.03 -6.96 -12.72
C ARG A 47 -15.34 -8.22 -13.23
N ILE A 48 -13.99 -8.23 -13.28
CA ILE A 48 -13.26 -9.41 -13.72
C ILE A 48 -13.51 -10.61 -12.80
N SER A 49 -13.73 -10.37 -11.50
CA SER A 49 -14.07 -11.40 -10.51
C SER A 49 -15.37 -12.12 -10.82
N ILE A 50 -16.32 -11.44 -11.44
CA ILE A 50 -17.64 -11.99 -11.81
C ILE A 50 -17.62 -12.59 -13.20
N GLU A 51 -17.01 -11.89 -14.17
CA GLU A 51 -17.07 -12.26 -15.59
C GLU A 51 -16.11 -13.40 -15.95
N ASP A 52 -14.93 -13.43 -15.33
CA ASP A 52 -13.87 -14.36 -15.71
C ASP A 52 -13.06 -14.79 -14.46
N PRO A 53 -13.63 -15.63 -13.58
CA PRO A 53 -13.07 -16.00 -12.27
C PRO A 53 -11.67 -16.63 -12.36
N ASP A 54 -11.38 -17.33 -13.46
CA ASP A 54 -10.13 -18.06 -13.65
C ASP A 54 -9.00 -17.24 -14.29
N ARG A 55 -9.30 -16.06 -14.84
CA ARG A 55 -8.28 -15.23 -15.50
C ARG A 55 -7.24 -14.70 -14.51
N PRO A 56 -5.94 -14.99 -14.73
CA PRO A 56 -4.91 -14.48 -13.85
C PRO A 56 -4.76 -12.96 -14.00
N VAL A 57 -4.47 -12.30 -12.89
CA VAL A 57 -4.22 -10.86 -12.82
C VAL A 57 -2.72 -10.61 -12.69
N LEU A 58 -2.17 -9.81 -13.60
CA LEU A 58 -0.78 -9.40 -13.54
C LEU A 58 -0.63 -8.15 -12.66
N VAL A 59 0.22 -8.22 -11.64
CA VAL A 59 0.53 -7.12 -10.73
C VAL A 59 2.00 -6.77 -10.85
N SER A 60 2.30 -5.55 -11.29
CA SER A 60 3.66 -5.05 -11.39
C SER A 60 4.11 -4.36 -10.11
N PHE A 61 5.20 -4.85 -9.54
CA PHE A 61 5.87 -4.27 -8.39
C PHE A 61 7.01 -3.37 -8.89
N SER A 62 6.69 -2.08 -9.04
CA SER A 62 7.58 -1.06 -9.61
C SER A 62 7.95 0.01 -8.59
N TYR A 63 8.56 -0.39 -7.47
CA TYR A 63 9.00 0.53 -6.42
C TYR A 63 10.32 0.12 -5.79
N GLY A 64 11.10 1.11 -5.36
CA GLY A 64 12.41 0.93 -4.70
C GLY A 64 12.32 1.18 -3.19
N ALA A 65 13.44 0.99 -2.49
CA ALA A 65 13.50 1.08 -1.02
C ALA A 65 13.02 2.45 -0.47
N SER A 66 13.20 3.53 -1.23
CA SER A 66 12.81 4.89 -0.83
C SER A 66 11.30 5.15 -0.82
N THR A 67 10.51 4.35 -1.56
CA THR A 67 9.05 4.55 -1.70
C THR A 67 8.22 3.49 -0.97
N VAL A 68 8.87 2.59 -0.23
CA VAL A 68 8.25 1.54 0.58
C VAL A 68 7.12 2.04 1.48
N PRO A 69 7.26 3.15 2.23
CA PRO A 69 6.21 3.61 3.16
C PRO A 69 4.87 3.93 2.48
N GLU A 70 4.90 4.33 1.20
CA GLU A 70 3.71 4.66 0.42
C GLU A 70 3.21 3.47 -0.40
N MET A 71 4.13 2.76 -1.06
CA MET A 71 3.81 1.73 -2.05
C MET A 71 3.39 0.40 -1.43
N VAL A 72 3.93 0.04 -0.27
CA VAL A 72 3.58 -1.23 0.40
C VAL A 72 2.12 -1.24 0.88
N PRO A 73 1.61 -0.20 1.57
CA PRO A 73 0.19 -0.15 1.92
C PRO A 73 -0.75 -0.27 0.71
N MET A 74 -0.42 0.41 -0.39
CA MET A 74 -1.20 0.33 -1.63
C MET A 74 -1.19 -1.07 -2.23
N THR A 75 -0.01 -1.69 -2.31
CA THR A 75 0.17 -3.05 -2.81
C THR A 75 -0.62 -4.05 -1.97
N ARG A 76 -0.54 -3.92 -0.64
CA ARG A 76 -1.30 -4.77 0.29
C ARG A 76 -2.80 -4.65 0.07
N ALA A 77 -3.32 -3.44 -0.15
CA ALA A 77 -4.74 -3.23 -0.40
C ALA A 77 -5.21 -3.93 -1.69
N ILE A 78 -4.43 -3.81 -2.77
CA ILE A 78 -4.75 -4.45 -4.07
C ILE A 78 -4.69 -5.98 -3.96
N LEU A 79 -3.60 -6.52 -3.41
CA LEU A 79 -3.43 -7.98 -3.26
C LEU A 79 -4.49 -8.59 -2.34
N ARG A 80 -4.79 -7.93 -1.21
CA ARG A 80 -5.86 -8.37 -0.29
C ARG A 80 -7.20 -8.41 -1.01
N HIS A 81 -7.51 -7.39 -1.82
CA HIS A 81 -8.74 -7.36 -2.60
C HIS A 81 -8.78 -8.52 -3.60
N LEU A 82 -7.71 -8.74 -4.37
CA LEU A 82 -7.62 -9.85 -5.34
C LEU A 82 -7.75 -11.23 -4.67
N PHE A 83 -7.01 -11.49 -3.59
CA PHE A 83 -7.06 -12.77 -2.89
C PHE A 83 -8.38 -12.99 -2.16
N SER A 84 -9.03 -11.94 -1.65
CA SER A 84 -10.38 -12.05 -1.07
C SER A 84 -11.43 -12.54 -2.08
N ARG A 85 -11.17 -12.36 -3.39
CA ARG A 85 -12.01 -12.84 -4.49
C ARG A 85 -11.49 -14.13 -5.11
N GLY A 86 -10.50 -14.79 -4.49
CA GLY A 86 -9.92 -16.04 -4.97
C GLY A 86 -9.20 -15.92 -6.30
N ARG A 87 -8.69 -14.73 -6.64
CA ARG A 87 -8.03 -14.48 -7.93
C ARG A 87 -6.63 -15.05 -7.97
N LYS A 88 -6.28 -15.63 -9.12
CA LYS A 88 -4.91 -16.01 -9.43
C LYS A 88 -4.08 -14.75 -9.73
N VAL A 89 -2.92 -14.60 -9.09
CA VAL A 89 -2.08 -13.39 -9.22
C VAL A 89 -0.68 -13.74 -9.74
N VAL A 90 -0.28 -13.07 -10.80
CA VAL A 90 1.10 -13.12 -11.32
C VAL A 90 1.78 -11.80 -10.95
N GLY A 91 2.78 -11.86 -10.08
CA GLY A 91 3.65 -10.74 -9.77
C GLY A 91 4.76 -10.59 -10.81
N ILE A 92 5.13 -9.35 -11.15
CA ILE A 92 6.35 -9.07 -11.88
C ILE A 92 7.14 -7.96 -11.19
N CYS A 93 8.43 -8.20 -10.98
CA CYS A 93 9.33 -7.21 -10.39
C CYS A 93 10.31 -6.73 -11.48
N LEU A 94 10.10 -5.49 -11.96
CA LEU A 94 10.98 -4.91 -12.99
C LEU A 94 12.31 -4.43 -12.40
N TRP A 95 12.31 -4.05 -11.13
CA TRP A 95 13.47 -3.55 -10.41
C TRP A 95 13.99 -4.62 -9.43
N PRO A 96 15.30 -4.89 -9.38
CA PRO A 96 15.86 -5.88 -8.45
C PRO A 96 15.56 -5.57 -6.97
N GLU A 97 15.46 -4.29 -6.63
CA GLU A 97 15.13 -3.84 -5.26
C GLU A 97 13.72 -4.23 -4.83
N ALA A 98 12.77 -4.31 -5.78
CA ALA A 98 11.38 -4.67 -5.51
C ALA A 98 11.23 -6.16 -5.16
N VAL A 99 12.14 -7.00 -5.64
CA VAL A 99 12.09 -8.46 -5.50
C VAL A 99 12.08 -8.88 -4.03
N GLY A 100 13.01 -8.34 -3.23
CA GLY A 100 13.14 -8.67 -1.81
C GLY A 100 11.97 -8.17 -0.95
N ILE A 101 11.10 -7.32 -1.51
CA ILE A 101 9.97 -6.70 -0.81
C ILE A 101 8.65 -7.33 -1.25
N ALA A 102 8.49 -7.59 -2.55
CA ALA A 102 7.26 -8.11 -3.13
C ALA A 102 6.94 -9.54 -2.69
N GLN A 103 7.93 -10.43 -2.71
CA GLN A 103 7.73 -11.86 -2.38
C GLN A 103 7.18 -12.06 -0.95
N PRO A 104 7.78 -11.48 0.11
CA PRO A 104 7.23 -11.61 1.46
C PRO A 104 5.80 -11.08 1.60
N ILE A 105 5.47 -9.96 0.93
CA ILE A 105 4.12 -9.38 0.98
C ILE A 105 3.09 -10.30 0.31
N MET A 106 3.44 -10.86 -0.85
CA MET A 106 2.58 -11.81 -1.54
C MET A 106 2.36 -13.07 -0.70
N ASP A 107 3.42 -13.63 -0.12
CA ASP A 107 3.36 -14.84 0.72
C ASP A 107 2.52 -14.62 1.98
N GLU A 108 2.74 -13.51 2.69
CA GLU A 108 1.99 -13.14 3.89
C GLU A 108 0.48 -13.04 3.59
N LEU A 109 0.11 -12.28 2.55
CA LEU A 109 -1.29 -12.09 2.19
C LEU A 109 -1.92 -13.36 1.60
N ALA A 110 -1.17 -14.11 0.78
CA ALA A 110 -1.64 -15.39 0.25
C ALA A 110 -1.99 -16.35 1.38
N ALA A 111 -1.15 -16.42 2.43
CA ALA A 111 -1.39 -17.26 3.59
C ALA A 111 -2.68 -16.87 4.35
N GLU A 112 -3.00 -15.58 4.46
CA GLU A 112 -4.25 -15.11 5.08
C GLU A 112 -5.51 -15.62 4.37
N PHE A 113 -5.44 -15.83 3.06
CA PHE A 113 -6.57 -16.30 2.24
C PHE A 113 -6.46 -17.78 1.84
N GLY A 114 -5.44 -18.51 2.31
CA GLY A 114 -5.22 -19.92 1.99
C GLY A 114 -4.80 -20.19 0.55
N MET A 115 -4.21 -19.20 -0.14
CA MET A 115 -3.71 -19.30 -1.51
C MET A 115 -2.38 -20.07 -1.55
N LYS A 116 -2.15 -20.85 -2.61
CA LYS A 116 -0.94 -21.69 -2.76
C LYS A 116 0.03 -21.14 -3.80
N TYR A 117 1.30 -21.06 -3.43
CA TYR A 117 2.38 -20.69 -4.35
C TYR A 117 2.45 -21.69 -5.52
N GLY A 118 2.65 -21.18 -6.74
CA GLY A 118 2.73 -21.96 -7.98
C GLY A 118 1.38 -22.43 -8.54
N THR A 119 0.27 -22.28 -7.80
CA THR A 119 -1.08 -22.58 -8.28
C THR A 119 -1.93 -21.31 -8.36
N ASP A 120 -1.99 -20.56 -7.26
CA ASP A 120 -2.83 -19.38 -7.11
C ASP A 120 -2.02 -18.09 -7.24
N TYR A 121 -0.72 -18.12 -6.93
CA TYR A 121 0.15 -16.99 -7.20
C TYR A 121 1.58 -17.39 -7.53
N VAL A 122 2.24 -16.55 -8.31
CA VAL A 122 3.66 -16.66 -8.64
C VAL A 122 4.24 -15.26 -8.76
N ASN A 123 5.51 -15.09 -8.44
CA ASN A 123 6.22 -13.83 -8.65
C ASN A 123 7.36 -14.08 -9.64
N TYR A 124 7.28 -13.47 -10.82
CA TYR A 124 8.31 -13.53 -11.84
C TYR A 124 9.37 -12.47 -11.56
N GLN A 125 10.57 -12.93 -11.24
CA GLN A 125 11.71 -12.11 -10.88
C GLN A 125 12.76 -12.20 -11.99
N THR A 126 13.19 -11.05 -12.51
CA THR A 126 14.22 -11.02 -13.55
C THR A 126 15.56 -11.39 -12.91
N GLY A 127 16.05 -12.62 -13.15
CA GLY A 127 17.39 -13.06 -12.73
C GLY A 127 17.48 -14.21 -11.72
N THR A 128 16.37 -14.89 -11.38
CA THR A 128 16.38 -16.07 -10.47
C THR A 128 16.08 -17.40 -11.17
N ASP A 129 15.98 -17.40 -12.51
CA ASP A 129 15.87 -18.63 -13.31
C ASP A 129 17.25 -18.99 -13.91
N LEU A 130 18.20 -19.38 -13.04
CA LEU A 130 19.38 -20.20 -13.33
C LEU A 130 19.73 -21.06 -12.11
#